data_AF-A0A538IH24-F1
#
_entry.id   AF-A0A538IH24-F1
#
_cell.length_a   1.000
_cell.length_b   1.000
_cell.length_c   1.000
_cell.angle_alpha   90.00
_cell.angle_beta   90.00
_cell.angle_gamma   90.00
#
_symmetry.space_group_name_H-M   'P 1'
#
loop_
_entity.id
_entity.type
_entity.pdbx_description
1 polymer ?
#
loop_
_entity_poly.entity_id
_entity_poly.type
_entity_poly.pdbx_seq_one_letter_code
_entity_poly.pdbx_strand_id
1 'polypeptide(L)'
;MRVPAFARVVSAIPVARNDGVYELEDLHPYTREQIDLRLEFRPKKPLVLLAVEVMPLRAPVDVPVLERYAGCSSWVPLEVGTFEPGSPVLDRAEIERTAARVRAAVS
;
A
#
# COMPACT_ATOMS: atom_id res chain seq x y z
N MET A 1 -7.01 4.59 -18.04
CA MET A 1 -7.03 5.06 -16.64
C MET A 1 -5.92 6.07 -16.46
N ARG A 2 -6.19 7.24 -15.88
CA ARG A 2 -5.16 8.28 -15.67
C ARG A 2 -4.58 8.16 -14.26
N VAL A 3 -3.25 8.04 -14.15
CA VAL A 3 -2.54 7.81 -12.89
C VAL A 3 -1.61 8.99 -12.60
N PRO A 4 -1.82 9.74 -11.50
CA PRO A 4 -1.03 10.94 -11.20
C PRO A 4 0.21 10.67 -10.33
N ALA A 5 0.33 9.49 -9.74
CA ALA A 5 1.36 9.19 -8.75
C ALA A 5 1.87 7.76 -8.88
N PHE A 6 3.08 7.56 -8.39
CA PHE A 6 3.74 6.27 -8.26
C PHE A 6 4.00 5.98 -6.77
N ALA A 7 3.83 4.73 -6.38
CA ALA A 7 4.13 4.28 -5.02
C ALA A 7 5.11 3.10 -5.08
N ARG A 8 6.16 3.17 -4.27
CA ARG A 8 7.15 2.11 -4.12
C ARG A 8 6.96 1.44 -2.76
N VAL A 9 6.73 0.14 -2.75
CA VAL A 9 6.68 -0.64 -1.51
C VAL A 9 8.07 -0.61 -0.87
N VAL A 10 8.14 -0.15 0.38
CA VAL A 10 9.38 -0.13 1.19
C VAL A 10 9.43 -1.22 2.24
N SER A 11 8.26 -1.69 2.70
CA SER A 11 8.17 -2.76 3.69
C SER A 11 6.83 -3.47 3.56
N ALA A 12 6.85 -4.79 3.70
CA ALA A 12 5.69 -5.64 3.90
C ALA A 12 5.75 -6.19 5.33
N ILE A 13 4.70 -5.92 6.11
CA ILE A 13 4.67 -6.18 7.55
C ILE A 13 3.51 -7.13 7.84
N PRO A 14 3.77 -8.41 8.13
CA PRO A 14 2.74 -9.33 8.57
C PRO A 14 2.17 -8.88 9.92
N VAL A 15 0.86 -8.92 10.05
CA VAL A 15 0.16 -8.70 11.32
C VAL A 15 0.21 -10.01 12.11
N ALA A 16 0.97 -10.01 13.21
CA ALA A 16 1.00 -11.08 14.18
C ALA A 16 0.05 -10.80 15.36
N ARG A 17 -0.16 -9.51 15.67
CA ARG A 17 -1.05 -9.02 16.71
C ARG A 17 -2.17 -8.18 16.11
N ASN A 18 -3.40 -8.72 16.12
CA ASN A 18 -4.54 -8.11 15.42
C ASN A 18 -5.03 -6.80 16.05
N ASP A 19 -5.02 -6.70 17.38
CA ASP A 19 -5.48 -5.52 18.11
C ASP A 19 -4.63 -4.26 17.79
N GLY A 20 -3.36 -4.45 17.51
CA GLY A 20 -2.43 -3.39 17.16
C GLY A 20 -2.77 -2.67 15.85
N VAL A 21 -3.58 -3.28 14.97
CA VAL A 21 -4.03 -2.61 13.74
C VAL A 21 -4.89 -1.38 14.06
N TYR A 22 -5.66 -1.41 15.15
CA TYR A 22 -6.49 -0.27 15.56
C TYR A 22 -5.69 0.92 16.11
N GLU A 23 -4.39 0.75 16.39
CA GLU A 23 -3.48 1.85 16.78
C GLU A 23 -2.98 2.65 15.56
N LEU A 24 -3.32 2.20 14.34
CA LEU A 24 -2.84 2.74 13.06
C LEU A 24 -3.93 3.46 12.27
N GLU A 25 -5.05 3.81 12.91
CA GLU A 25 -6.20 4.48 12.27
C GLU A 25 -5.84 5.83 11.62
N ASP A 26 -4.79 6.49 12.10
CA ASP A 26 -4.26 7.73 11.52
C ASP A 26 -3.47 7.52 10.22
N LEU A 27 -3.14 6.27 9.87
CA LEU A 27 -2.29 5.92 8.71
C LEU A 27 -3.06 5.29 7.55
N HIS A 28 -4.35 5.02 7.70
CA HIS A 28 -5.17 4.39 6.66
C HIS A 28 -6.60 4.93 6.61
N PRO A 29 -7.29 4.85 5.46
CA PRO A 29 -8.65 5.38 5.33
C PRO A 29 -9.76 4.42 5.80
N TYR A 30 -9.42 3.22 6.28
CA TYR A 30 -10.42 2.19 6.61
C TYR A 30 -11.12 2.43 7.94
N THR A 31 -12.42 2.13 7.99
CA THR A 31 -13.18 2.04 9.25
C THR A 31 -12.84 0.77 10.02
N ARG A 32 -13.21 0.71 11.30
CA ARG A 32 -13.01 -0.49 12.14
C ARG A 32 -13.68 -1.72 11.55
N GLU A 33 -14.92 -1.59 11.08
CA GLU A 33 -15.67 -2.70 10.46
C GLU A 33 -14.96 -3.20 9.19
N GLN A 34 -14.35 -2.30 8.43
CA GLN A 34 -13.57 -2.67 7.24
C GLN A 34 -12.24 -3.36 7.61
N ILE A 35 -11.66 -3.04 8.76
CA ILE A 35 -10.49 -3.74 9.31
C ILE A 35 -10.88 -5.13 9.81
N ASP A 36 -12.00 -5.26 10.53
CA ASP A 36 -12.49 -6.54 11.04
C ASP A 36 -12.68 -7.55 9.90
N LEU A 37 -13.35 -7.13 8.82
CA LEU A 37 -13.51 -7.94 7.61
C LEU A 37 -12.18 -8.42 7.00
N ARG A 38 -11.12 -7.61 7.11
CA ARG A 38 -9.78 -7.98 6.59
C ARG A 38 -9.06 -8.95 7.52
N LEU A 39 -9.22 -8.81 8.83
CA LEU A 39 -8.63 -9.71 9.82
C LEU A 39 -9.31 -11.08 9.82
N GLU A 40 -10.62 -11.11 9.60
CA GLU A 40 -11.40 -12.35 9.48
C GLU A 40 -11.20 -13.05 8.13
N PHE A 41 -10.73 -12.34 7.11
CA PHE A 41 -10.50 -12.91 5.80
C PHE A 41 -9.30 -13.85 5.79
N ARG A 42 -9.56 -15.15 5.56
CA ARG A 42 -8.53 -16.21 5.49
C ARG A 42 -7.64 -16.20 6.74
N PRO A 43 -8.17 -16.48 7.94
CA PRO A 43 -7.46 -16.28 9.22
C PRO A 43 -6.17 -17.10 9.38
N LYS A 44 -5.95 -18.12 8.53
CA LYS A 44 -4.68 -18.88 8.46
C LYS A 44 -3.57 -18.16 7.68
N LYS A 45 -3.88 -17.04 7.02
CA LYS A 45 -2.93 -16.18 6.31
C LYS A 45 -2.97 -14.82 7.00
N PRO A 46 -1.87 -14.37 7.62
CA PRO A 46 -1.87 -13.08 8.30
C PRO A 46 -2.13 -11.96 7.30
N LEU A 47 -2.89 -10.96 7.74
CA LEU A 47 -2.98 -9.68 7.03
C LEU A 47 -1.57 -9.11 6.87
N VAL A 48 -1.27 -8.51 5.71
CA VAL A 48 0.01 -7.86 5.45
C VAL A 48 -0.22 -6.38 5.22
N LEU A 49 0.41 -5.54 6.04
CA LEU A 49 0.42 -4.09 5.86
C LEU A 49 1.58 -3.70 4.95
N LEU A 50 1.31 -2.85 3.96
CA LEU A 50 2.33 -2.32 3.07
C LEU A 50 2.64 -0.88 3.46
N ALA A 51 3.89 -0.61 3.82
CA ALA A 51 4.41 0.75 3.87
C ALA A 51 4.94 1.12 2.48
N VAL A 52 4.55 2.29 1.99
CA VAL A 52 4.89 2.76 0.65
C VAL A 52 5.50 4.15 0.69
N GLU A 53 6.49 4.39 -0.15
CA GLU A 53 6.97 5.73 -0.48
C GLU A 53 6.20 6.23 -1.70
N VAL A 54 5.46 7.33 -1.56
CA VAL A 54 4.66 7.92 -2.64
C VAL A 54 5.41 9.08 -3.28
N MET A 55 5.46 9.09 -4.61
CA MET A 55 6.02 10.15 -5.42
C MET A 55 4.95 10.62 -6.44
N PRO A 56 4.69 11.93 -6.58
CA PRO A 56 3.90 12.42 -7.69
C PRO A 56 4.65 12.14 -8.99
N LEU A 57 3.93 11.87 -10.08
CA LEU A 57 4.55 11.80 -11.40
C LEU A 57 4.69 13.22 -11.96
N ARG A 58 5.80 13.53 -12.65
CA ARG A 58 6.00 14.84 -13.29
C ARG A 58 4.89 15.20 -14.28
N ALA A 59 4.36 14.18 -14.94
CA ALA A 59 3.12 14.25 -15.70
C ALA A 59 2.30 12.97 -15.43
N PRO A 60 0.96 13.05 -15.32
CA PRO A 60 0.14 11.85 -15.17
C PRO A 60 0.32 10.89 -16.35
N VAL A 61 0.35 9.60 -16.06
CA VAL A 61 0.49 8.53 -17.06
C VAL A 61 -0.88 7.94 -17.37
N ASP A 62 -1.17 7.76 -18.65
CA ASP A 62 -2.37 7.06 -19.09
C ASP A 62 -2.06 5.56 -19.22
N VAL A 63 -2.65 4.76 -18.34
CA VAL A 63 -2.56 3.30 -18.33
C VAL A 63 -3.71 2.73 -19.15
N PRO A 64 -3.46 1.95 -20.22
CA PRO A 64 -4.53 1.32 -21.00
C PRO A 64 -5.31 0.33 -20.11
N VAL A 65 -6.62 0.23 -20.27
CA VAL A 65 -7.42 -0.79 -19.55
C VAL A 65 -7.57 -1.98 -20.49
N LEU A 66 -6.86 -3.06 -20.20
CA LEU A 66 -6.73 -4.21 -21.10
C LEU A 66 -7.36 -5.44 -20.44
N GLU A 67 -7.98 -6.31 -21.24
CA GLU A 67 -8.64 -7.54 -20.78
C GLU A 67 -7.73 -8.40 -19.90
N ARG A 68 -6.43 -8.47 -20.21
CA ARG A 68 -5.44 -9.22 -19.40
C ARG A 68 -5.22 -8.67 -17.99
N TYR A 69 -5.70 -7.45 -17.69
CA TYR A 69 -5.68 -6.88 -16.35
C TYR A 69 -6.93 -7.29 -15.54
N ALA A 70 -7.94 -7.86 -16.19
CA ALA A 70 -9.14 -8.35 -15.52
C ALA A 70 -8.87 -9.67 -14.76
N GLY A 71 -9.79 -10.02 -13.85
CA GLY A 71 -9.73 -11.25 -13.06
C GLY A 71 -9.20 -11.05 -11.63
N CYS A 72 -9.04 -12.15 -10.91
CA CYS A 72 -8.70 -12.15 -9.48
C CYS A 72 -7.18 -12.04 -9.20
N SER A 73 -6.45 -11.31 -10.04
CA SER A 73 -5.01 -11.10 -9.89
C SER A 73 -4.74 -9.88 -9.01
N SER A 74 -4.05 -10.05 -7.89
CA SER A 74 -3.67 -8.93 -7.00
C SER A 74 -2.53 -8.07 -7.57
N TRP A 75 -1.76 -8.61 -8.51
CA TRP A 75 -0.65 -7.92 -9.17
C TRP A 75 -0.65 -8.26 -10.65
N VAL A 76 -0.63 -7.24 -11.50
CA VAL A 76 -0.54 -7.39 -12.95
C VAL A 76 0.63 -6.55 -13.47
N PRO A 77 1.49 -7.10 -14.34
CA PRO A 77 2.50 -6.30 -15.01
C PRO A 77 1.81 -5.32 -15.95
N LEU A 78 1.95 -4.02 -15.66
CA LEU A 78 1.37 -2.98 -16.49
C LEU A 78 2.30 -2.69 -17.67
N GLU A 79 1.73 -2.68 -18.87
CA GLU A 79 2.33 -2.04 -20.04
C GLU A 79 2.17 -0.53 -19.89
N VAL A 80 3.13 0.08 -19.22
CA VAL A 80 3.29 1.53 -19.11
C VAL A 80 4.54 1.94 -19.87
N GLY A 81 4.44 3.05 -20.61
CA GLY A 81 5.60 3.69 -21.21
C GLY A 81 6.52 4.27 -20.15
N THR A 82 7.59 4.95 -20.60
CA THR A 82 8.48 5.67 -19.69
C THR A 82 7.70 6.71 -18.89
N PHE A 83 7.98 6.78 -17.58
CA PHE A 83 7.41 7.76 -16.68
C PHE A 83 8.50 8.32 -15.78
N GLU A 84 8.29 9.54 -15.30
CA GLU A 84 9.25 10.24 -14.44
C GLU A 84 8.63 10.56 -13.08
N PRO A 85 9.02 9.83 -12.03
CA PRO A 85 8.69 10.21 -10.66
C PRO A 85 9.30 11.57 -10.31
N GLY A 86 8.54 12.38 -9.60
CA GLY A 86 9.05 13.53 -8.85
C GLY A 86 9.70 13.11 -7.53
N SER A 87 9.90 14.08 -6.64
CA SER A 87 10.45 13.80 -5.31
C SER A 87 9.43 13.09 -4.41
N PRO A 88 9.86 12.18 -3.52
CA PRO A 88 9.01 11.61 -2.49
C PRO A 88 8.27 12.68 -1.67
N VAL A 89 7.00 12.43 -1.34
CA VAL A 89 6.18 13.35 -0.53
C VAL A 89 6.71 13.43 0.91
N LEU A 90 7.20 12.31 1.43
CA LEU A 90 7.86 12.21 2.73
C LEU A 90 9.33 11.82 2.52
N ASP A 91 10.21 12.30 3.38
CA ASP A 91 11.61 11.89 3.36
C ASP A 91 11.77 10.41 3.77
N ARG A 92 12.95 9.85 3.46
CA ARG A 92 13.25 8.45 3.75
C ARG A 92 13.17 8.12 5.24
N ALA A 93 13.66 9.01 6.09
CA ALA A 93 13.71 8.78 7.52
C ALA A 93 12.29 8.75 8.12
N GLU A 94 11.37 9.56 7.60
CA GLU A 94 9.98 9.57 8.03
C GLU A 94 9.23 8.31 7.62
N ILE A 95 9.45 7.83 6.40
CA ILE A 95 8.90 6.56 5.93
C ILE A 95 9.43 5.39 6.77
N GLU A 96 10.72 5.39 7.11
CA GLU A 96 11.32 4.35 7.96
C GLU A 96 10.79 4.40 9.40
N ARG A 97 10.65 5.60 9.98
CA ARG A 97 10.01 5.78 11.30
C ARG A 97 8.56 5.28 11.29
N THR A 98 7.81 5.57 10.24
CA THR A 98 6.43 5.12 10.07
C THR A 98 6.35 3.60 9.97
N ALA A 99 7.20 2.98 9.14
CA ALA A 99 7.28 1.53 9.01
C ALA A 99 7.69 0.84 10.33
N ALA A 100 8.59 1.45 11.11
CA ALA A 100 8.97 0.96 12.42
C ALA A 100 7.81 1.03 13.42
N ARG A 101 7.07 2.15 13.46
CA ARG A 101 5.85 2.29 14.28
C ARG A 101 4.81 1.23 13.91
N VAL A 102 4.53 1.06 12.62
CA VAL A 102 3.59 0.03 12.13
C VAL A 102 4.02 -1.36 12.58
N ARG A 103 5.31 -1.69 12.43
CA ARG A 103 5.85 -2.99 12.87
C ARG A 103 5.69 -3.20 14.37
N ALA A 104 6.01 -2.20 15.19
CA ALA A 104 5.89 -2.30 16.64
C ALA A 104 4.43 -2.49 17.10
N ALA A 105 3.49 -1.86 16.39
CA ALA A 105 2.07 -2.01 16.69
C ALA A 105 1.56 -3.42 16.40
N VAL A 106 1.99 -4.08 15.31
CA VAL A 106 1.37 -5.35 14.86
C VAL A 106 2.23 -6.60 15.04
N SER A 107 3.41 -6.46 15.66
CA SER A 107 4.28 -7.60 16.02
C SER A 107 3.88 -8.22 17.36
#